data_AF-A0A3D2KNA5-F1
#
_entry.id   AF-A0A3D2KNA5-F1
#
_cell.length_a   1.000
_cell.length_b   1.000
_cell.length_c   1.000
_cell.angle_alpha   90.00
_cell.angle_beta   90.00
_cell.angle_gamma   90.00
#
_symmetry.space_group_name_H-M   'P 1'
#
loop_
_entity.id
_entity.type
_entity.pdbx_description
1 polymer ?
#
loop_
_entity_poly.entity_id
_entity_poly.type
_entity_poly.pdbx_seq_one_letter_code
_entity_poly.pdbx_strand_id
1 'polypeptide(L)'
;MLDVLFLSLPPQGLFIRAGGSAANLGRMLVREGRPVTVIGKLGSDPNGRWVAGELGRQGITLPGAPAVEAPTGYVIMHRREGVDRVVYVERGANTEQVTGEGGLCGLDGVAWLHVSGYCLIEDGPAEVARRLALAARRRGIPVSLDPGVRRAFRGLDRKGVLRRLGLGLDGGPDVLLPSADMAVFLAGGAEGGALGPGEASVALGRVFRRVVVKDGPRGAWLEGVRVGPERGEPGSRADVSGAGDVFDAAYIVSVLAGCSPEEAVVRAVGEAGRFVAASIAPGSAPGPGWVRVRSQRPPLLASACLLGAATAYDGKPRGPWDAARHGPVDPAERLVLPVCPECLGGLGVPREPAEITGGDGEDVMAGRARVVTRDGRDVSEAFLKGARRAVE
;
A
#
# COMPACT_ATOMS: atom_id res chain seq x y z
N MET A 1 -0.70 -28.56 10.22
CA MET A 1 -0.53 -27.13 10.58
C MET A 1 0.97 -26.86 10.64
N LEU A 2 1.54 -26.07 9.73
CA LEU A 2 2.98 -25.75 9.74
C LEU A 2 3.23 -24.78 10.91
N ASP A 3 3.39 -25.36 12.10
CA ASP A 3 3.73 -24.61 13.30
C ASP A 3 5.24 -24.30 13.23
N VAL A 4 5.50 -23.05 12.85
CA VAL A 4 6.80 -22.36 12.85
C VAL A 4 7.76 -22.75 11.70
N LEU A 5 7.79 -21.89 10.69
CA LEU A 5 8.80 -21.94 9.63
C LEU A 5 10.09 -21.24 10.12
N PHE A 6 11.01 -21.97 10.75
CA PHE A 6 12.33 -21.44 11.09
C PHE A 6 13.19 -21.35 9.83
N LEU A 7 13.23 -20.19 9.19
CA LEU A 7 14.20 -19.93 8.13
C LEU A 7 15.09 -18.74 8.47
N SER A 8 16.38 -19.05 8.56
CA SER A 8 17.45 -18.05 8.60
C SER A 8 17.72 -17.61 7.17
N LEU A 9 17.20 -16.45 6.78
CA LEU A 9 17.49 -15.87 5.46
C LEU A 9 18.96 -15.43 5.38
N PRO A 10 19.67 -15.69 4.27
CA PRO A 10 20.99 -15.11 4.04
C PRO A 10 20.89 -13.56 4.01
N PRO A 11 21.90 -12.85 4.52
CA PRO A 11 21.77 -11.42 4.85
C PRO A 11 21.89 -10.54 3.60
N GLN A 12 20.78 -10.31 2.89
CA GLN A 12 20.69 -9.18 1.95
C GLN A 12 20.28 -7.86 2.65
N GLY A 13 20.02 -7.92 3.97
CA GLY A 13 19.76 -6.78 4.85
C GLY A 13 18.28 -6.41 4.93
N LEU A 14 17.75 -6.31 6.16
CA LEU A 14 16.44 -5.68 6.36
C LEU A 14 16.63 -4.16 6.31
N PHE A 15 15.72 -3.47 5.61
CA PHE A 15 15.63 -2.03 5.62
C PHE A 15 14.24 -1.60 6.07
N ILE A 16 14.17 -0.51 6.84
CA ILE A 16 12.92 0.11 7.28
C ILE A 16 12.88 1.55 6.82
N ARG A 17 11.68 2.05 6.55
CA ARG A 17 11.42 3.45 6.25
C ARG A 17 10.03 3.79 6.78
N ALA A 18 9.85 5.00 7.29
CA ALA A 18 8.51 5.52 7.56
C ALA A 18 7.68 5.51 6.25
N GLY A 19 6.64 4.70 6.18
CA GLY A 19 5.85 4.49 4.95
C GLY A 19 4.60 5.36 4.86
N GLY A 20 3.70 4.95 3.96
CA GLY A 20 2.38 5.56 3.75
C GLY A 20 2.33 6.39 2.46
N SER A 21 1.32 6.13 1.62
CA SER A 21 1.15 6.81 0.33
C SER A 21 1.07 8.34 0.49
N ALA A 22 0.23 8.83 1.42
CA ALA A 22 0.15 10.26 1.72
C ALA A 22 1.49 10.87 2.21
N ALA A 23 2.26 10.12 3.00
CA ALA A 23 3.57 10.57 3.47
C ALA A 23 4.62 10.58 2.35
N ASN A 24 4.61 9.58 1.46
CA ASN A 24 5.47 9.54 0.29
C ASN A 24 5.23 10.73 -0.64
N LEU A 25 3.96 11.03 -0.93
CA LEU A 25 3.56 12.23 -1.67
C LEU A 25 4.03 13.49 -0.94
N GLY A 26 3.81 13.55 0.37
CA GLY A 26 4.22 14.65 1.23
C GLY A 26 5.72 14.95 1.16
N ARG A 27 6.59 13.94 1.12
CA ARG A 27 8.05 14.13 0.97
C ARG A 27 8.41 14.87 -0.30
N MET A 28 7.72 14.56 -1.39
CA MET A 28 7.97 15.23 -2.66
C MET A 28 7.50 16.69 -2.59
N LEU A 29 6.33 16.95 -2.00
CA LEU A 29 5.86 18.32 -1.78
C LEU A 29 6.81 19.14 -0.89
N VAL A 30 7.37 18.55 0.17
CA VAL A 30 8.37 19.23 1.03
C VAL A 30 9.65 19.54 0.25
N ARG A 31 10.10 18.64 -0.62
CA ARG A 31 11.26 18.90 -1.50
C ARG A 31 11.03 20.08 -2.45
N GLU A 32 9.79 20.28 -2.88
CA GLU A 32 9.34 21.44 -3.67
C GLU A 32 9.07 22.69 -2.80
N GLY A 33 9.48 22.69 -1.53
CA GLY A 33 9.35 23.83 -0.62
C GLY A 33 7.93 24.08 -0.12
N ARG A 34 7.02 23.10 -0.24
CA ARG A 34 5.63 23.23 0.23
C ARG A 34 5.51 22.68 1.67
N PRO A 35 4.93 23.44 2.62
CA PRO A 35 4.58 22.90 3.93
C PRO A 35 3.57 21.76 3.79
N VAL A 36 3.80 20.65 4.48
CA VAL A 36 2.93 19.46 4.43
C VAL A 36 2.47 19.09 5.82
N THR A 37 1.17 18.85 5.92
CA THR A 37 0.54 18.20 7.07
C THR A 37 -0.05 16.87 6.62
N VAL A 38 0.32 15.78 7.29
CA VAL A 38 -0.28 14.46 7.09
C VAL A 38 -1.21 14.17 8.26
N ILE A 39 -2.42 13.72 7.94
CA ILE A 39 -3.44 13.35 8.92
C ILE A 39 -3.50 11.82 8.95
N GLY A 40 -3.21 11.24 10.10
CA GLY A 40 -3.20 9.80 10.31
C GLY A 40 -2.96 9.44 11.77
N LYS A 41 -3.11 8.15 12.09
CA LYS A 41 -2.87 7.60 13.42
C LYS A 41 -1.62 6.74 13.44
N LEU A 42 -0.93 6.78 14.58
CA LEU A 42 0.19 5.91 14.90
C LEU A 42 -0.11 5.21 16.22
N GLY A 43 0.48 4.05 16.44
CA GLY A 43 0.42 3.41 17.75
C GLY A 43 1.23 4.18 18.78
N SER A 44 0.88 4.02 20.04
CA SER A 44 1.66 4.49 21.20
C SER A 44 2.94 3.66 21.44
N ASP A 45 3.26 2.75 20.53
CA ASP A 45 4.43 1.88 20.56
C ASP A 45 5.73 2.58 20.09
N PRO A 46 6.92 1.96 20.29
CA PRO A 46 8.18 2.52 19.82
C PRO A 46 8.23 2.80 18.32
N ASN A 47 7.53 2.00 17.50
CA ASN A 47 7.49 2.18 16.05
C ASN A 47 6.75 3.46 15.67
N GLY A 48 5.64 3.76 16.35
CA GLY A 48 4.86 4.99 16.13
C GLY A 48 5.67 6.22 16.47
N ARG A 49 6.39 6.21 17.61
CA ARG A 49 7.33 7.29 17.96
C ARG A 49 8.44 7.45 16.93
N TRP A 50 9.01 6.35 16.44
CA TRP A 50 10.05 6.39 15.42
C TRP A 50 9.53 6.96 14.09
N VAL A 51 8.36 6.51 13.63
CA VAL A 51 7.71 7.01 12.40
C VAL A 51 7.42 8.49 12.50
N ALA A 52 6.87 8.96 13.63
CA ALA A 52 6.60 10.38 13.85
C ALA A 52 7.88 11.22 13.82
N GLY A 53 8.94 10.77 14.49
CA GLY A 53 10.23 11.43 14.48
C GLY A 53 10.87 11.48 13.09
N GLU A 54 10.78 10.39 12.33
CA GLU A 54 11.33 10.31 10.97
C GLU A 54 10.59 11.24 10.00
N LEU A 55 9.25 11.27 10.05
CA LEU A 55 8.44 12.18 9.23
C LEU A 55 8.69 13.65 9.61
N GLY A 56 8.81 13.95 10.91
CA GLY A 56 9.17 15.28 11.40
C GLY A 56 10.54 15.76 10.89
N ARG A 57 11.56 14.89 10.92
CA ARG A 57 12.90 15.19 10.34
C ARG A 57 12.85 15.47 8.85
N GLN A 58 11.86 14.92 8.14
CA GLN A 58 11.64 15.12 6.72
C GLN A 58 10.74 16.34 6.42
N GLY A 59 10.42 17.17 7.41
CA GLY A 59 9.61 18.38 7.26
C GLY A 59 8.10 18.14 7.15
N ILE A 60 7.63 16.92 7.44
CA ILE A 60 6.20 16.59 7.45
C ILE A 60 5.64 16.83 8.86
N THR A 61 4.61 17.66 8.93
CA THR A 61 3.86 17.89 10.17
C THR A 61 2.84 16.78 10.37
N LEU A 62 2.82 16.21 11.56
CA LEU A 62 1.80 15.26 12.02
C LEU A 62 1.12 15.88 13.25
N PRO A 63 -0.07 16.51 13.10
CA PRO A 63 -0.72 17.20 14.20
C PRO A 63 -1.12 16.20 15.28
N GLY A 64 -0.32 16.11 16.34
CA GLY A 64 -0.53 15.25 17.50
C GLY A 64 -1.06 13.88 17.15
N ALA A 65 -0.42 13.18 16.19
CA ALA A 65 -0.89 11.89 15.64
C ALA A 65 -1.50 11.07 16.77
N PRO A 66 -2.83 10.90 16.82
CA PRO A 66 -3.46 10.44 18.05
C PRO A 66 -2.94 9.04 18.35
N ALA A 67 -2.09 8.96 19.38
CA ALA A 67 -1.44 7.74 19.77
C ALA A 67 -2.51 6.84 20.38
N VAL A 68 -2.78 5.73 19.72
CA VAL A 68 -3.73 4.72 20.20
C VAL A 68 -2.98 3.57 20.86
N GLU A 69 -3.67 2.76 21.66
CA GLU A 69 -3.09 1.54 22.21
C GLU A 69 -2.81 0.49 21.12
N ALA A 70 -3.55 0.52 20.01
CA ALA A 70 -3.33 -0.36 18.87
C ALA A 70 -1.91 -0.19 18.27
N PRO A 71 -1.28 -1.27 17.76
CA PRO A 71 0.07 -1.22 17.22
C PRO A 71 0.15 -0.36 15.94
N THR A 72 1.29 0.26 15.70
CA THR A 72 1.57 1.01 14.48
C THR A 72 1.53 0.08 13.27
N GLY A 73 0.74 0.43 12.25
CA GLY A 73 0.67 -0.34 11.01
C GLY A 73 2.00 -0.37 10.25
N TYR A 74 2.28 -1.48 9.57
CA TYR A 74 3.50 -1.67 8.80
C TYR A 74 3.22 -2.48 7.52
N VAL A 75 4.07 -2.28 6.52
CA VAL A 75 4.03 -3.03 5.26
C VAL A 75 5.36 -3.75 5.11
N ILE A 76 5.30 -5.06 4.91
CA ILE A 76 6.47 -5.85 4.56
C ILE A 76 6.52 -5.96 3.05
N MET A 77 7.62 -5.50 2.47
CA MET A 77 7.91 -5.61 1.06
C MET A 77 9.12 -6.52 0.90
N HIS A 78 9.02 -7.44 -0.04
CA HIS A 78 10.17 -8.21 -0.48
C HIS A 78 10.64 -7.67 -1.83
N ARG A 79 11.92 -7.29 -1.89
CA ARG A 79 12.60 -6.80 -3.10
C ARG A 79 13.40 -7.93 -3.73
N ARG A 80 13.04 -8.32 -4.94
CA ARG A 80 13.82 -9.28 -5.74
C ARG A 80 14.08 -8.74 -7.12
N GLU A 81 15.33 -8.80 -7.58
CA GLU A 81 15.73 -8.38 -8.93
C GLU A 81 15.30 -6.92 -9.28
N GLY A 82 15.28 -6.04 -8.27
CA GLY A 82 14.86 -4.64 -8.42
C GLY A 82 13.35 -4.40 -8.36
N VAL A 83 12.54 -5.45 -8.12
CA VAL A 83 11.08 -5.36 -8.04
C VAL A 83 10.61 -5.53 -6.61
N ASP A 84 9.92 -4.51 -6.10
CA ASP A 84 9.25 -4.56 -4.79
C ASP A 84 7.89 -5.25 -4.89
N ARG A 85 7.66 -6.20 -3.98
CA ARG A 85 6.39 -6.89 -3.84
C ARG A 85 5.88 -6.77 -2.41
N VAL A 86 4.70 -6.21 -2.25
CA VAL A 86 3.98 -6.21 -0.97
C VAL A 86 3.64 -7.65 -0.58
N VAL A 87 4.29 -8.11 0.49
CA VAL A 87 4.13 -9.44 1.08
C VAL A 87 3.00 -9.41 2.11
N TYR A 88 3.05 -8.42 2.99
CA TYR A 88 2.13 -8.32 4.12
C TYR A 88 1.83 -6.87 4.46
N VAL A 89 0.61 -6.61 4.92
CA VAL A 89 0.16 -5.30 5.39
C VAL A 89 -0.53 -5.51 6.72
N GLU A 90 0.03 -4.96 7.79
CA GLU A 90 -0.66 -4.76 9.05
C GLU A 90 -1.18 -3.33 9.08
N ARG A 91 -2.49 -3.16 9.31
CA ARG A 91 -3.09 -1.83 9.33
C ARG A 91 -2.99 -1.22 10.72
N GLY A 92 -3.10 -2.03 11.78
CA GLY A 92 -2.96 -1.59 13.16
C GLY A 92 -3.78 -0.34 13.48
N ALA A 93 -3.13 0.67 14.06
CA ALA A 93 -3.67 1.99 14.39
C ALA A 93 -4.37 2.71 13.22
N ASN A 94 -4.13 2.33 11.96
CA ASN A 94 -4.82 2.89 10.79
C ASN A 94 -6.26 2.37 10.61
N THR A 95 -6.72 1.43 11.44
CA THR A 95 -8.12 0.96 11.46
C THR A 95 -8.98 1.80 12.42
N GLU A 96 -8.34 2.41 13.40
CA GLU A 96 -9.00 3.20 14.44
C GLU A 96 -9.60 4.48 13.86
N GLN A 97 -10.73 4.90 14.41
CA GLN A 97 -11.32 6.20 14.07
C GLN A 97 -10.33 7.32 14.40
N VAL A 98 -10.04 8.21 13.46
CA VAL A 98 -9.09 9.33 13.68
C VAL A 98 -9.65 10.42 14.62
N THR A 99 -10.83 10.22 15.21
CA THR A 99 -11.45 11.18 16.12
C THR A 99 -10.89 11.04 17.55
N GLY A 100 -9.91 11.88 17.90
CA GLY A 100 -9.71 12.34 19.27
C GLY A 100 -10.43 13.67 19.50
N GLU A 101 -10.65 14.05 20.75
CA GLU A 101 -11.47 15.18 21.26
C GLU A 101 -11.14 16.61 20.74
N GLY A 102 -10.32 16.77 19.69
CA GLY A 102 -9.75 18.05 19.24
C GLY A 102 -10.21 18.58 17.87
N GLY A 103 -11.25 18.02 17.24
CA GLY A 103 -11.76 18.48 15.95
C GLY A 103 -10.90 18.07 14.73
N LEU A 104 -11.45 18.28 13.53
CA LEU A 104 -10.68 18.15 12.28
C LEU A 104 -9.54 19.17 12.30
N CYS A 105 -8.35 18.81 11.80
CA CYS A 105 -7.27 19.78 11.67
C CYS A 105 -7.76 21.02 10.89
N GLY A 106 -7.25 22.19 11.28
CA GLY A 106 -7.60 23.44 10.63
C GLY A 106 -7.29 23.39 9.13
N LEU A 107 -8.24 23.82 8.31
CA LEU A 107 -8.07 23.96 6.86
C LEU A 107 -7.59 25.37 6.47
N ASP A 108 -7.25 26.19 7.45
CA ASP A 108 -6.81 27.56 7.25
C ASP A 108 -5.42 27.57 6.61
N GLY A 109 -5.26 28.35 5.53
CA GLY A 109 -4.02 28.38 4.75
C GLY A 109 -3.73 27.15 3.91
N VAL A 110 -4.63 26.15 3.86
CA VAL A 110 -4.47 24.95 3.04
C VAL A 110 -4.79 25.26 1.58
N ALA A 111 -3.83 25.04 0.69
CA ALA A 111 -4.00 25.25 -0.76
C ALA A 111 -4.54 24.01 -1.49
N TRP A 112 -4.38 22.81 -0.91
CA TRP A 112 -4.77 21.55 -1.54
C TRP A 112 -5.00 20.47 -0.48
N LEU A 113 -6.06 19.66 -0.63
CA LEU A 113 -6.27 18.45 0.15
C LEU A 113 -6.12 17.22 -0.75
N HIS A 114 -5.21 16.31 -0.40
CA HIS A 114 -5.08 15.03 -1.08
C HIS A 114 -5.53 13.90 -0.16
N VAL A 115 -6.36 13.00 -0.69
CA VAL A 115 -6.86 11.81 -0.01
C VAL A 115 -6.20 10.57 -0.62
N SER A 116 -5.48 9.82 0.19
CA SER A 116 -4.98 8.50 -0.21
C SER A 116 -6.08 7.45 -0.03
N GLY A 117 -6.42 6.72 -1.08
CA GLY A 117 -7.51 5.74 -1.10
C GLY A 117 -7.36 4.62 -0.07
N TYR A 118 -6.14 4.36 0.42
CA TYR A 118 -5.90 3.40 1.49
C TYR A 118 -6.58 3.77 2.82
N CYS A 119 -6.89 5.05 3.07
CA CYS A 119 -7.68 5.46 4.23
C CYS A 119 -9.18 5.16 4.06
N LEU A 120 -9.65 4.88 2.85
CA LEU A 120 -11.06 4.62 2.55
C LEU A 120 -11.43 3.14 2.68
N ILE A 121 -10.45 2.27 2.98
CA ILE A 121 -10.66 0.83 3.15
C ILE A 121 -11.46 0.53 4.41
N GLU A 122 -11.12 1.20 5.51
CA GLU A 122 -11.74 1.02 6.83
C GLU A 122 -12.77 2.12 7.11
N ASP A 123 -13.85 1.80 7.81
CA ASP A 123 -14.95 2.76 8.04
C ASP A 123 -14.51 3.99 8.83
N GLY A 124 -13.67 3.81 9.86
CA GLY A 124 -13.26 4.90 10.75
C GLY A 124 -12.49 6.03 10.04
N PRO A 125 -11.34 5.74 9.41
CA PRO A 125 -10.60 6.74 8.64
C PRO A 125 -11.36 7.23 7.40
N ALA A 126 -12.19 6.40 6.77
CA ALA A 126 -13.00 6.81 5.62
C ALA A 126 -13.96 7.95 5.96
N GLU A 127 -14.61 7.87 7.12
CA GLU A 127 -15.52 8.91 7.59
C GLU A 127 -14.80 10.26 7.80
N VAL A 128 -13.60 10.23 8.40
CA VAL A 128 -12.80 11.44 8.62
C VAL A 128 -12.34 12.06 7.30
N ALA A 129 -11.85 11.24 6.37
CA ALA A 129 -11.45 11.71 5.04
C ALA A 129 -12.61 12.39 4.29
N ARG A 130 -13.82 11.83 4.37
CA ARG A 130 -15.02 12.41 3.75
C ARG A 130 -15.41 13.75 4.37
N ARG A 131 -15.39 13.86 5.71
CA ARG A 131 -15.70 15.13 6.40
C ARG A 131 -14.70 16.22 6.04
N LEU A 132 -13.41 15.89 5.98
CA LEU A 132 -12.35 16.83 5.55
C LEU A 132 -12.53 17.25 4.09
N ALA A 133 -12.79 16.30 3.19
CA ALA A 133 -13.04 16.60 1.78
C ALA A 133 -14.23 17.55 1.60
N LEU A 134 -15.34 17.30 2.29
CA LEU A 134 -16.51 18.17 2.24
C LEU A 134 -16.20 19.57 2.80
N ALA A 135 -15.50 19.64 3.93
CA ALA A 135 -15.11 20.91 4.56
C ALA A 135 -14.11 21.72 3.73
N ALA A 136 -13.20 21.05 3.02
CA ALA A 136 -12.26 21.65 2.08
C ALA A 136 -12.97 22.24 0.86
N ARG A 137 -13.86 21.46 0.24
CA ARG A 137 -14.66 21.92 -0.90
C ARG A 137 -15.52 23.13 -0.57
N ARG A 138 -16.15 23.16 0.61
CA ARG A 138 -16.95 24.32 1.07
C ARG A 138 -16.12 25.61 1.21
N ARG A 139 -14.81 25.49 1.40
CA ARG A 139 -13.86 26.61 1.45
C ARG A 139 -13.19 26.89 0.09
N GLY A 140 -13.58 26.18 -0.97
CA GLY A 140 -12.96 26.31 -2.30
C GLY A 140 -11.58 25.67 -2.40
N ILE A 141 -11.17 24.84 -1.43
CA ILE A 141 -9.90 24.11 -1.47
C ILE A 141 -10.06 22.90 -2.38
N PRO A 142 -9.24 22.75 -3.45
CA PRO A 142 -9.29 21.59 -4.33
C PRO A 142 -9.00 20.29 -3.59
N VAL A 143 -9.76 19.24 -3.91
CA VAL A 143 -9.58 17.90 -3.34
C VAL A 143 -9.17 16.91 -4.42
N SER A 144 -8.03 16.23 -4.24
CA SER A 144 -7.66 15.07 -5.06
C SER A 144 -7.79 13.75 -4.31
N LEU A 145 -8.03 12.68 -5.06
CA LEU A 145 -8.10 11.31 -4.56
C LEU A 145 -7.31 10.38 -5.48
N ASP A 146 -6.29 9.73 -4.94
CA ASP A 146 -5.74 8.51 -5.55
C ASP A 146 -6.42 7.31 -4.89
N PRO A 147 -7.29 6.55 -5.60
CA PRO A 147 -7.91 5.37 -5.03
C PRO A 147 -6.92 4.25 -4.68
N GLY A 148 -5.66 4.32 -5.13
CA GLY A 148 -4.66 3.27 -4.95
C GLY A 148 -4.94 2.05 -5.82
N VAL A 149 -4.29 0.93 -5.48
CA VAL A 149 -4.36 -0.29 -6.29
C VAL A 149 -5.66 -1.08 -6.08
N ARG A 150 -6.20 -1.68 -7.14
CA ARG A 150 -7.45 -2.47 -7.08
C ARG A 150 -7.40 -3.57 -6.03
N ARG A 151 -6.24 -4.21 -5.88
CA ARG A 151 -5.98 -5.30 -4.93
C ARG A 151 -6.27 -4.93 -3.47
N ALA A 152 -6.22 -3.64 -3.13
CA ALA A 152 -6.47 -3.15 -1.77
C ALA A 152 -7.97 -3.19 -1.38
N PHE A 153 -8.87 -3.22 -2.37
CA PHE A 153 -10.32 -3.29 -2.19
C PHE A 153 -10.89 -4.66 -2.58
N ARG A 154 -10.10 -5.72 -2.43
CA ARG A 154 -10.58 -7.10 -2.69
C ARG A 154 -11.75 -7.43 -1.76
N GLY A 155 -12.76 -8.11 -2.30
CA GLY A 155 -14.00 -8.42 -1.60
C GLY A 155 -15.11 -7.37 -1.79
N LEU A 156 -14.82 -6.19 -2.32
CA LEU A 156 -15.83 -5.21 -2.71
C LEU A 156 -16.09 -5.27 -4.21
N ASP A 157 -17.36 -5.28 -4.59
CA ASP A 157 -17.79 -5.07 -5.97
C ASP A 157 -17.61 -3.60 -6.38
N ARG A 158 -17.90 -3.29 -7.65
CA ARG A 158 -17.76 -1.92 -8.18
C ARG A 158 -18.56 -0.92 -7.36
N LYS A 159 -19.80 -1.25 -7.02
CA LYS A 159 -20.68 -0.37 -6.23
C LYS A 159 -20.12 -0.11 -4.84
N GLY A 160 -19.56 -1.13 -4.20
CA GLY A 160 -18.87 -1.05 -2.92
C GLY A 160 -17.67 -0.11 -2.97
N VAL A 161 -16.81 -0.26 -3.97
CA VAL A 161 -15.65 0.63 -4.13
C VAL A 161 -16.09 2.07 -4.42
N LEU A 162 -17.02 2.29 -5.36
CA LEU A 162 -17.56 3.62 -5.65
C LEU A 162 -18.09 4.28 -4.37
N ARG A 163 -18.85 3.55 -3.56
CA ARG A 163 -19.35 4.03 -2.27
C ARG A 163 -18.21 4.37 -1.31
N ARG A 164 -17.19 3.51 -1.17
CA ARG A 164 -16.01 3.75 -0.31
C ARG A 164 -15.30 5.03 -0.71
N LEU A 165 -15.03 5.18 -2.00
CA LEU A 165 -14.37 6.33 -2.62
C LEU A 165 -15.22 7.62 -2.56
N GLY A 166 -16.47 7.56 -2.08
CA GLY A 166 -17.38 8.72 -2.02
C GLY A 166 -17.87 9.16 -3.40
N LEU A 167 -17.80 8.27 -4.39
CA LEU A 167 -18.19 8.54 -5.77
C LEU A 167 -19.72 8.46 -5.89
N GLY A 168 -20.35 9.59 -6.25
CA GLY A 168 -21.82 9.71 -6.37
C GLY A 168 -22.53 10.37 -5.18
N LEU A 169 -21.77 10.97 -4.24
CA LEU A 169 -22.31 11.84 -3.18
C LEU A 169 -21.92 13.29 -3.47
N ASP A 170 -22.72 14.26 -2.99
CA ASP A 170 -22.34 15.68 -2.95
C ASP A 170 -21.04 15.83 -2.15
N GLY A 171 -19.90 15.91 -2.86
CA GLY A 171 -18.58 16.01 -2.22
C GLY A 171 -17.49 15.05 -2.71
N GLY A 172 -17.63 14.41 -3.88
CA GLY A 172 -16.54 13.66 -4.53
C GLY A 172 -15.27 14.50 -4.80
N PRO A 173 -14.15 13.89 -5.21
CA PRO A 173 -12.91 14.63 -5.49
C PRO A 173 -13.05 15.54 -6.72
N ASP A 174 -12.35 16.67 -6.74
CA ASP A 174 -12.18 17.51 -7.94
C ASP A 174 -11.25 16.84 -8.96
N VAL A 175 -10.26 16.09 -8.46
CA VAL A 175 -9.29 15.36 -9.28
C VAL A 175 -9.21 13.90 -8.82
N LEU A 176 -9.55 12.96 -9.71
CA LEU A 176 -9.32 11.54 -9.50
C LEU A 176 -8.02 11.12 -10.20
N LEU A 177 -7.14 10.43 -9.48
CA LEU A 177 -5.82 10.01 -9.94
C LEU A 177 -5.70 8.48 -9.90
N PRO A 178 -6.51 7.69 -10.63
CA PRO A 178 -6.49 6.24 -10.53
C PRO A 178 -5.32 5.62 -11.30
N SER A 179 -4.89 4.42 -10.92
CA SER A 179 -4.14 3.55 -11.83
C SER A 179 -5.03 3.00 -12.95
N ALA A 180 -4.44 2.56 -14.07
CA ALA A 180 -5.17 2.02 -15.22
C ALA A 180 -6.16 0.89 -14.86
N ASP A 181 -5.72 -0.08 -14.06
CA ASP A 181 -6.56 -1.20 -13.59
C ASP A 181 -7.74 -0.71 -12.75
N MET A 182 -7.49 0.26 -11.85
CA MET A 182 -8.53 0.85 -11.02
C MET A 182 -9.51 1.68 -11.88
N ALA A 183 -9.02 2.47 -12.83
CA ALA A 183 -9.85 3.28 -13.72
C ALA A 183 -10.82 2.43 -14.54
N VAL A 184 -10.30 1.37 -15.19
CA VAL A 184 -11.11 0.44 -15.99
C VAL A 184 -12.18 -0.23 -15.12
N PHE A 185 -11.81 -0.68 -13.91
CA PHE A 185 -12.75 -1.27 -12.96
C PHE A 185 -13.86 -0.29 -12.55
N LEU A 186 -13.50 0.95 -12.18
CA LEU A 186 -14.47 1.98 -11.79
C LEU A 186 -15.41 2.36 -12.94
N ALA A 187 -14.89 2.40 -14.17
CA ALA A 187 -15.67 2.67 -15.37
C ALA A 187 -16.61 1.51 -15.78
N GLY A 188 -16.52 0.35 -15.12
CA GLY A 188 -17.35 -0.81 -15.41
C GLY A 188 -16.77 -1.79 -16.42
N GLY A 189 -15.49 -1.66 -16.76
CA GLY A 189 -14.78 -2.69 -17.53
C GLY A 189 -14.63 -3.96 -16.70
N ALA A 190 -14.89 -5.11 -17.31
CA ALA A 190 -14.47 -6.40 -16.78
C ALA A 190 -12.95 -6.58 -16.98
N GLU A 191 -12.30 -7.38 -16.13
CA GLU A 191 -10.91 -7.80 -16.38
C GLU A 191 -10.85 -8.53 -17.73
N GLY A 192 -10.03 -8.02 -18.67
CA GLY A 192 -9.94 -8.55 -20.04
C GLY A 192 -11.04 -8.11 -21.00
N GLY A 193 -11.92 -7.17 -20.61
CA GLY A 193 -12.89 -6.54 -21.50
C GLY A 193 -12.28 -5.53 -22.48
N ALA A 194 -13.07 -5.09 -23.47
CA ALA A 194 -12.64 -4.15 -24.50
C ALA A 194 -12.39 -2.70 -24.02
N LEU A 195 -12.72 -2.36 -22.77
CA LEU A 195 -12.56 -1.01 -22.23
C LEU A 195 -11.12 -0.78 -21.78
N GLY A 196 -10.39 0.07 -22.50
CA GLY A 196 -9.04 0.47 -22.15
C GLY A 196 -8.98 1.64 -21.15
N PRO A 197 -7.78 2.00 -20.67
CA PRO A 197 -7.57 3.11 -19.74
C PRO A 197 -7.96 4.47 -20.34
N GLY A 198 -7.80 4.65 -21.65
CA GLY A 198 -8.23 5.87 -22.36
C GLY A 198 -9.75 6.04 -22.32
N GLU A 199 -10.50 5.00 -22.70
CA GLU A 199 -11.96 5.01 -22.64
C GLU A 199 -12.47 5.15 -21.19
N ALA A 200 -11.80 4.49 -20.24
CA ALA A 200 -12.11 4.63 -18.82
C ALA A 200 -11.92 6.09 -18.33
N SER A 201 -10.87 6.78 -18.77
CA SER A 201 -10.65 8.20 -18.44
C SER A 201 -11.80 9.09 -18.93
N VAL A 202 -12.31 8.85 -20.15
CA VAL A 202 -13.45 9.58 -20.72
C VAL A 202 -14.74 9.26 -19.97
N ALA A 203 -14.99 7.98 -19.70
CA ALA A 203 -16.21 7.54 -18.99
C ALA A 203 -16.29 8.13 -17.58
N LEU A 204 -15.18 8.10 -16.84
CA LEU A 204 -15.10 8.68 -15.49
C LEU A 204 -15.14 10.21 -15.52
N GLY A 205 -14.61 10.85 -16.58
CA GLY A 205 -14.68 12.31 -16.78
C GLY A 205 -16.11 12.86 -16.97
N ARG A 206 -17.09 11.99 -17.23
CA ARG A 206 -18.52 12.37 -17.21
C ARG A 206 -19.08 12.55 -15.80
N VAL A 207 -18.38 12.02 -14.80
CA VAL A 207 -18.79 12.03 -13.39
C VAL A 207 -17.88 12.94 -12.56
N PHE A 208 -16.57 12.93 -12.84
CA PHE A 208 -15.58 13.74 -12.12
C PHE A 208 -15.10 14.89 -12.98
N ARG A 209 -14.86 16.03 -12.33
CA ARG A 209 -14.34 17.23 -13.00
C ARG A 209 -13.00 16.98 -13.70
N ARG A 210 -12.13 16.17 -13.10
CA ARG A 210 -10.85 15.78 -13.70
C ARG A 210 -10.50 14.34 -13.35
N VAL A 211 -10.09 13.58 -14.36
CA VAL A 211 -9.58 12.21 -14.21
C VAL A 211 -8.25 12.09 -14.95
N VAL A 212 -7.20 11.71 -14.24
CA VAL A 212 -5.88 11.43 -14.82
C VAL A 212 -5.50 10.00 -14.49
N VAL A 213 -5.54 9.12 -15.49
CA VAL A 213 -5.27 7.69 -15.31
C VAL A 213 -3.78 7.42 -15.47
N LYS A 214 -3.13 6.92 -14.41
CA LYS A 214 -1.72 6.50 -14.42
C LYS A 214 -1.59 5.13 -15.10
N ASP A 215 -0.82 5.04 -16.17
CA ASP A 215 -0.68 3.84 -17.01
C ASP A 215 0.77 3.30 -17.06
N GLY A 216 1.48 3.47 -15.94
CA GLY A 216 2.83 2.94 -15.75
C GLY A 216 3.80 3.38 -16.87
N PRO A 217 4.55 2.46 -17.50
CA PRO A 217 5.48 2.80 -18.58
C PRO A 217 4.84 3.47 -19.80
N ARG A 218 3.51 3.33 -19.98
CA ARG A 218 2.77 3.97 -21.09
C ARG A 218 2.44 5.44 -20.81
N GLY A 219 2.81 5.96 -19.64
CA GLY A 219 2.55 7.33 -19.21
C GLY A 219 1.22 7.44 -18.47
N ALA A 220 0.36 8.35 -18.91
CA ALA A 220 -0.93 8.62 -18.32
C ALA A 220 -1.98 8.95 -19.39
N TRP A 221 -3.26 8.97 -19.00
CA TRP A 221 -4.39 9.37 -19.85
C TRP A 221 -5.16 10.50 -19.21
N LEU A 222 -5.51 11.50 -20.02
CA LEU A 222 -6.38 12.61 -19.66
C LEU A 222 -7.40 12.78 -20.79
N GLU A 223 -8.69 12.68 -20.46
CA GLU A 223 -9.79 12.91 -21.42
C GLU A 223 -9.65 12.08 -22.72
N GLY A 224 -9.19 10.83 -22.59
CA GLY A 224 -8.97 9.90 -23.71
C GLY A 224 -7.65 10.10 -24.46
N VAL A 225 -6.91 11.17 -24.18
CA VAL A 225 -5.61 11.45 -24.79
C VAL A 225 -4.49 10.85 -23.95
N ARG A 226 -3.60 10.08 -24.59
CA ARG A 226 -2.41 9.54 -23.94
C ARG A 226 -1.33 10.60 -23.85
N VAL A 227 -0.75 10.76 -22.67
CA VAL A 227 0.40 11.62 -22.39
C VAL A 227 1.53 10.75 -21.87
N GLY A 228 2.63 10.65 -22.62
CA GLY A 228 3.76 9.80 -22.26
C GLY A 228 4.65 9.45 -23.46
N PRO A 229 5.73 8.68 -23.24
CA PRO A 229 6.63 8.29 -24.31
C PRO A 229 5.90 7.45 -25.37
N GLU A 230 6.28 7.60 -26.65
CA GLU A 230 5.68 6.84 -27.76
C GLU A 230 5.82 5.33 -27.58
N ARG A 231 6.93 4.90 -26.97
CA ARG A 231 7.21 3.53 -26.54
C ARG A 231 7.54 3.52 -25.05
N GLY A 232 6.64 2.95 -24.26
CA GLY A 232 6.94 2.56 -22.89
C GLY A 232 7.67 1.23 -22.90
N GLU A 233 8.99 1.23 -22.98
CA GLU A 233 9.72 -0.01 -22.68
C GLU A 233 9.62 -0.25 -21.17
N PRO A 234 9.09 -1.40 -20.72
CA PRO A 234 9.18 -1.76 -19.32
C PRO A 234 10.68 -1.95 -19.03
N GLY A 235 11.31 -0.96 -18.42
CA GLY A 235 12.59 -1.18 -17.75
C GLY A 235 12.32 -2.26 -16.70
N SER A 236 12.66 -3.51 -17.03
CA SER A 236 12.21 -4.72 -16.34
C SER A 236 12.75 -4.90 -14.91
N ARG A 237 13.31 -3.83 -14.32
CA ARG A 237 14.20 -3.89 -13.15
C ARG A 237 14.08 -2.71 -12.19
N ALA A 238 13.08 -1.85 -12.33
CA ALA A 238 12.95 -0.64 -11.54
C ALA A 238 11.95 -0.77 -10.39
N ASP A 239 12.30 -0.24 -9.22
CA ASP A 239 11.34 -0.06 -8.13
C ASP A 239 10.29 0.98 -8.54
N VAL A 240 9.05 0.52 -8.68
CA VAL A 240 7.89 1.36 -9.00
C VAL A 240 7.12 1.79 -7.75
N SER A 241 7.53 1.36 -6.56
CA SER A 241 6.85 1.67 -5.31
C SER A 241 6.97 3.15 -4.99
N GLY A 242 5.82 3.84 -4.94
CA GLY A 242 5.77 5.29 -4.73
C GLY A 242 5.88 6.11 -6.01
N ALA A 243 6.05 5.50 -7.19
CA ALA A 243 6.00 6.23 -8.46
C ALA A 243 4.64 6.94 -8.67
N GLY A 244 3.54 6.31 -8.22
CA GLY A 244 2.22 6.93 -8.19
C GLY A 244 2.15 8.12 -7.23
N ASP A 245 2.74 8.01 -6.03
CA ASP A 245 2.76 9.11 -5.06
C ASP A 245 3.59 10.30 -5.58
N VAL A 246 4.70 10.04 -6.29
CA VAL A 246 5.51 11.06 -6.97
C VAL A 246 4.75 11.72 -8.12
N PHE A 247 4.07 10.92 -8.94
CA PHE A 247 3.20 11.43 -10.01
C PHE A 247 2.16 12.39 -9.44
N ASP A 248 1.47 11.98 -8.38
CA ASP A 248 0.42 12.78 -7.76
C ASP A 248 0.96 14.07 -7.15
N ALA A 249 2.12 14.02 -6.48
CA ALA A 249 2.79 15.21 -5.97
C ALA A 249 3.15 16.20 -7.10
N ALA A 250 3.78 15.70 -8.17
CA ALA A 250 4.19 16.52 -9.31
C ALA A 250 3.01 17.13 -10.06
N TYR A 251 1.90 16.38 -10.17
CA TYR A 251 0.64 16.89 -10.71
C TYR A 251 0.10 18.05 -9.85
N ILE A 252 0.00 17.85 -8.52
CA ILE A 252 -0.49 18.86 -7.58
C ILE A 252 0.39 20.13 -7.64
N VAL A 253 1.72 19.98 -7.59
CA VAL A 253 2.66 21.10 -7.67
C VAL A 253 2.50 21.89 -8.97
N SER A 254 2.33 21.19 -10.08
CA SER A 254 2.15 21.83 -11.39
C SER A 254 0.83 22.61 -11.47
N VAL A 255 -0.27 22.05 -10.96
CA VAL A 255 -1.56 22.75 -10.90
C VAL A 255 -1.48 23.98 -9.98
N LEU A 256 -0.83 23.85 -8.81
CA LEU A 256 -0.60 24.97 -7.90
C LEU A 256 0.31 26.06 -8.49
N ALA A 257 1.15 25.72 -9.47
CA ALA A 257 1.97 26.66 -10.23
C ALA A 257 1.23 27.30 -11.41
N GLY A 258 -0.04 26.96 -11.64
CA GLY A 258 -0.87 27.52 -12.72
C GLY A 258 -0.67 26.85 -14.09
N CYS A 259 0.00 25.69 -14.14
CA CYS A 259 0.13 24.92 -15.39
C CYS A 259 -1.23 24.44 -15.89
N SER A 260 -1.34 24.25 -17.20
CA SER A 260 -2.51 23.59 -17.78
C SER A 260 -2.62 22.13 -17.28
N PRO A 261 -3.81 21.51 -17.33
CA PRO A 261 -3.97 20.10 -17.00
C PRO A 261 -3.01 19.18 -17.78
N GLU A 262 -2.83 19.43 -19.07
CA GLU A 262 -1.97 18.67 -19.96
C GLU A 262 -0.50 18.82 -19.56
N GLU A 263 -0.05 20.06 -19.31
CA GLU A 263 1.30 20.35 -18.84
C GLU A 263 1.59 19.69 -17.49
N ALA A 264 0.62 19.71 -16.57
CA ALA A 264 0.72 19.06 -15.26
C ALA A 264 0.87 17.53 -15.42
N VAL A 265 0.14 16.90 -16.34
CA VAL A 265 0.30 15.47 -16.64
C VAL A 265 1.66 15.18 -17.25
N VAL A 266 2.13 15.98 -18.20
CA VAL A 266 3.47 15.82 -18.81
C VAL A 266 4.56 15.87 -17.74
N ARG A 267 4.51 16.87 -16.85
CA ARG A 267 5.47 17.00 -15.75
C ARG A 267 5.39 15.83 -14.78
N ALA A 268 4.18 15.40 -14.42
CA ALA A 268 3.97 14.27 -13.53
C ALA A 268 4.52 12.95 -14.09
N VAL A 269 4.30 12.67 -15.38
CA VAL A 269 4.89 11.51 -16.08
C VAL A 269 6.43 11.60 -16.04
N GLY A 270 6.99 12.78 -16.32
CA GLY A 270 8.43 13.01 -16.31
C GLY A 270 9.08 12.77 -14.93
N GLU A 271 8.49 13.30 -13.86
CA GLU A 271 9.01 13.10 -12.50
C GLU A 271 8.89 11.65 -12.02
N ALA A 272 7.75 11.00 -12.28
CA ALA A 272 7.57 9.59 -11.97
C ALA A 272 8.60 8.73 -12.73
N GLY A 273 8.84 9.03 -14.01
CA GLY A 273 9.85 8.35 -14.82
C GLY A 273 11.27 8.53 -14.26
N ARG A 274 11.64 9.75 -13.84
CA ARG A 274 12.93 10.01 -13.18
C ARG A 274 13.08 9.26 -11.86
N PHE A 275 12.04 9.23 -11.03
CA PHE A 275 12.03 8.50 -9.77
C PHE A 275 12.26 7.00 -9.96
N VAL A 276 11.56 6.41 -10.92
CA VAL A 276 11.70 4.99 -11.27
C VAL A 276 13.10 4.70 -11.82
N ALA A 277 13.62 5.56 -12.72
CA ALA A 277 14.96 5.40 -13.31
C ALA A 277 16.09 5.46 -12.26
N ALA A 278 15.95 6.30 -11.23
CA ALA A 278 16.93 6.42 -10.14
C ALA A 278 16.99 5.17 -9.24
N SER A 279 16.01 4.27 -9.33
CA SER A 279 15.86 3.11 -8.44
C SER A 279 16.40 1.79 -9.02
N ILE A 280 17.10 1.83 -10.16
CA ILE A 280 17.45 0.65 -10.98
C ILE A 280 18.74 -0.08 -10.57
N ALA A 281 19.55 0.40 -9.62
CA ALA A 281 20.82 -0.27 -9.29
C ALA A 281 20.59 -1.60 -8.51
N PRO A 282 20.85 -2.79 -9.09
CA PRO A 282 20.66 -4.07 -8.41
C PRO A 282 21.65 -4.20 -7.24
N GLY A 283 21.17 -4.62 -6.08
CA GLY A 283 22.00 -4.77 -4.87
C GLY A 283 22.40 -3.45 -4.19
N SER A 284 21.94 -2.31 -4.69
CA SER A 284 22.08 -1.04 -3.97
C SER A 284 21.15 -0.99 -2.76
N ALA A 285 21.59 -0.32 -1.69
CA ALA A 285 20.69 -0.01 -0.60
C ALA A 285 19.47 0.74 -1.16
N PRO A 286 18.26 0.46 -0.68
CA PRO A 286 17.09 1.24 -1.07
C PRO A 286 17.37 2.72 -0.78
N GLY A 287 16.89 3.61 -1.64
CA GLY A 287 17.33 5.01 -1.73
C GLY A 287 17.15 5.86 -0.47
N PRO A 288 17.20 7.21 -0.57
CA PRO A 288 17.12 8.09 0.58
C PRO A 288 15.92 7.79 1.51
N GLY A 289 16.15 7.83 2.83
CA GLY A 289 15.13 7.60 3.86
C GLY A 289 14.97 6.15 4.30
N TRP A 290 15.65 5.18 3.68
CA TRP A 290 15.73 3.82 4.19
C TRP A 290 16.87 3.63 5.19
N VAL A 291 16.56 3.00 6.32
CA VAL A 291 17.51 2.69 7.39
C VAL A 291 17.74 1.19 7.42
N ARG A 292 19.00 0.77 7.30
CA ARG A 292 19.37 -0.64 7.45
C ARG A 292 19.18 -1.05 8.91
N VAL A 293 18.34 -2.06 9.15
CA VAL A 293 18.21 -2.68 10.46
C VAL A 293 19.42 -3.57 10.69
N ARG A 294 20.15 -3.30 11.78
CA ARG A 294 21.24 -4.15 12.25
C ARG A 294 20.67 -5.09 13.31
N SER A 295 20.84 -6.39 13.10
CA SER A 295 20.48 -7.43 14.06
C SER A 295 21.73 -8.25 14.37
N GLN A 296 21.94 -8.60 15.63
CA GLN A 296 23.11 -9.41 16.04
C GLN A 296 22.97 -10.87 15.58
N ARG A 297 21.72 -11.34 15.41
CA ARG A 297 21.40 -12.68 14.89
C ARG A 297 20.61 -12.58 13.57
N PRO A 298 20.63 -13.63 12.73
CA PRO A 298 19.76 -13.70 11.56
C PRO A 298 18.28 -13.52 11.94
N PRO A 299 17.46 -12.87 11.08
CA PRO A 299 16.03 -12.72 11.29
C PRO A 299 15.35 -14.09 11.46
N LEU A 300 14.33 -14.13 12.31
CA LEU A 300 13.45 -15.27 12.49
C LEU A 300 12.14 -15.02 11.76
N LEU A 301 11.77 -15.88 10.81
CA LEU A 301 10.42 -15.88 10.26
C LEU A 301 9.48 -16.57 11.25
N ALA A 302 8.34 -15.96 11.54
CA ALA A 302 7.31 -16.53 12.40
C ALA A 302 5.95 -16.44 11.70
N SER A 303 5.10 -17.45 11.90
CA SER A 303 3.74 -17.43 11.37
C SER A 303 3.02 -16.17 11.86
N ALA A 304 2.57 -15.32 10.93
CA ALA A 304 2.02 -13.99 11.26
C ALA A 304 0.87 -14.08 12.28
N CYS A 305 0.08 -15.15 12.23
CA CYS A 305 -1.02 -15.37 13.18
C CYS A 305 -0.55 -15.59 14.63
N LEU A 306 0.62 -16.18 14.86
CA LEU A 306 1.22 -16.31 16.19
C LEU A 306 1.69 -14.97 16.76
N LEU A 307 1.90 -13.99 15.88
CA LEU A 307 2.25 -12.62 16.26
C LEU A 307 1.01 -11.71 16.41
N GLY A 308 -0.20 -12.28 16.34
CA GLY A 308 -1.45 -11.55 16.53
C GLY A 308 -2.14 -11.11 15.23
N ALA A 309 -1.59 -11.43 14.06
CA ALA A 309 -2.28 -11.14 12.80
C ALA A 309 -3.51 -12.05 12.61
N ALA A 310 -4.63 -11.50 12.15
CA ALA A 310 -5.83 -12.25 11.81
C ALA A 310 -5.68 -13.01 10.46
N THR A 311 -4.62 -13.82 10.31
CA THR A 311 -4.24 -14.48 9.04
C THR A 311 -4.32 -16.00 9.07
N ALA A 312 -4.78 -16.58 10.19
CA ALA A 312 -5.10 -18.00 10.25
C ALA A 312 -6.23 -18.35 9.27
N TYR A 313 -6.43 -19.64 9.01
CA TYR A 313 -7.43 -20.10 8.05
C TYR A 313 -8.86 -19.63 8.42
N ASP A 314 -9.16 -19.49 9.71
CA ASP A 314 -10.45 -19.02 10.23
C ASP A 314 -10.54 -17.48 10.33
N GLY A 315 -9.51 -16.76 9.88
CA GLY A 315 -9.44 -15.30 9.98
C GLY A 315 -9.24 -14.79 11.41
N LYS A 316 -8.77 -15.63 12.34
CA LYS A 316 -8.51 -15.23 13.73
C LYS A 316 -7.00 -15.15 14.02
N PRO A 317 -6.59 -14.31 14.97
CA PRO A 317 -5.24 -14.36 15.51
C PRO A 317 -5.02 -15.63 16.35
N ARG A 318 -3.76 -16.02 16.48
CA ARG A 318 -3.28 -17.07 17.42
C ARG A 318 -2.29 -16.54 18.45
N GLY A 319 -1.91 -15.28 18.31
CA GLY A 319 -1.05 -14.56 19.23
C GLY A 319 -1.81 -13.84 20.36
N PRO A 320 -1.10 -13.03 21.18
CA PRO A 320 0.31 -12.62 21.00
C PRO A 320 1.31 -13.78 21.16
N TRP A 321 2.56 -13.55 20.75
CA TRP A 321 3.62 -14.57 20.79
C TRP A 321 3.73 -15.22 22.18
N ASP A 322 3.50 -16.52 22.24
CA ASP A 322 3.64 -17.28 23.46
C ASP A 322 5.10 -17.76 23.60
N ALA A 323 5.89 -17.02 24.36
CA ALA A 323 7.29 -17.35 24.63
C ALA A 323 7.45 -18.66 25.42
N ALA A 324 6.45 -19.09 26.19
CA ALA A 324 6.50 -20.37 26.89
C ALA A 324 6.34 -21.54 25.92
N ARG A 325 5.50 -21.37 24.89
CA ARG A 325 5.26 -22.39 23.86
C ARG A 325 6.31 -22.42 22.76
N HIS A 326 6.78 -21.25 22.33
CA HIS A 326 7.64 -21.11 21.15
C HIS A 326 9.09 -20.69 21.46
N GLY A 327 9.40 -20.50 22.74
CA GLY A 327 10.69 -20.03 23.22
C GLY A 327 10.78 -18.49 23.30
N PRO A 328 11.66 -17.98 24.16
CA PRO A 328 11.90 -16.55 24.25
C PRO A 328 12.59 -16.05 22.98
N VAL A 329 12.14 -14.90 22.49
CA VAL A 329 12.86 -14.14 21.47
C VAL A 329 13.11 -12.75 22.01
N ASP A 330 14.39 -12.39 22.17
CA ASP A 330 14.76 -11.03 22.52
C ASP A 330 14.74 -10.16 21.25
N PRO A 331 13.81 -9.19 21.14
CA PRO A 331 13.75 -8.30 19.99
C PRO A 331 15.02 -7.43 19.84
N ALA A 332 15.83 -7.27 20.90
CA ALA A 332 17.09 -6.56 20.85
C ALA A 332 18.22 -7.38 20.18
N GLU A 333 18.15 -8.70 20.25
CA GLU A 333 19.18 -9.58 19.66
C GLU A 333 18.77 -10.15 18.29
N ARG A 334 17.46 -10.37 18.09
CA ARG A 334 16.93 -11.06 16.92
C ARG A 334 15.61 -10.44 16.47
N LEU A 335 15.63 -9.97 15.23
CA LEU A 335 14.44 -9.55 14.51
C LEU A 335 13.49 -10.73 14.25
N VAL A 336 12.19 -10.55 14.55
CA VAL A 336 11.13 -11.50 14.17
C VAL A 336 10.27 -10.90 13.06
N LEU A 337 10.12 -11.64 11.96
CA LEU A 337 9.38 -11.22 10.78
C LEU A 337 8.10 -12.05 10.63
N PRO A 338 6.91 -11.42 10.65
CA PRO A 338 5.66 -12.12 10.41
C PRO A 338 5.56 -12.54 8.94
N VAL A 339 5.27 -13.83 8.71
CA VAL A 339 5.03 -14.39 7.38
C VAL A 339 3.81 -15.29 7.43
N CYS A 340 2.93 -15.17 6.43
CA CYS A 340 1.88 -16.16 6.17
C CYS A 340 2.13 -16.75 4.76
N PRO A 341 2.78 -17.92 4.67
CA PRO A 341 3.08 -18.56 3.38
C PRO A 341 1.82 -18.75 2.54
N GLU A 342 0.66 -19.03 3.13
CA GLU A 342 -0.60 -19.21 2.42
C GLU A 342 -1.07 -17.92 1.73
N CYS A 343 -1.03 -16.79 2.44
CA CYS A 343 -1.36 -15.49 1.85
C CYS A 343 -0.35 -15.07 0.78
N LEU A 344 0.93 -15.40 0.99
CA LEU A 344 1.97 -15.24 -0.03
C LEU A 344 1.73 -16.12 -1.26
N GLY A 345 1.20 -17.32 -1.05
CA GLY A 345 0.75 -18.26 -2.08
C GLY A 345 -0.44 -17.75 -2.89
N GLY A 346 -1.19 -16.80 -2.32
CA GLY A 346 -2.38 -16.22 -2.93
C GLY A 346 -3.69 -16.69 -2.31
N LEU A 347 -3.65 -17.49 -1.24
CA LEU A 347 -4.85 -17.90 -0.52
C LEU A 347 -5.44 -16.72 0.27
N GLY A 348 -6.78 -16.71 0.33
CA GLY A 348 -7.54 -15.70 1.07
C GLY A 348 -7.50 -15.90 2.59
N VAL A 349 -8.17 -14.98 3.27
CA VAL A 349 -8.51 -15.07 4.69
C VAL A 349 -9.97 -14.59 4.84
N PRO A 350 -10.89 -15.40 5.41
CA PRO A 350 -10.69 -16.80 5.79
C PRO A 350 -10.48 -17.72 4.56
N ARG A 351 -10.03 -18.94 4.81
CA ARG A 351 -9.83 -20.00 3.81
C ARG A 351 -10.19 -21.36 4.41
N GLU A 352 -10.60 -22.30 3.57
CA GLU A 352 -10.88 -23.67 4.01
C GLU A 352 -9.59 -24.28 4.60
N PRO A 353 -9.65 -24.96 5.76
CA PRO A 353 -8.52 -25.69 6.30
C PRO A 353 -7.98 -26.70 5.28
N ALA A 354 -6.65 -26.81 5.21
CA ALA A 354 -5.99 -27.75 4.33
C ALA A 354 -4.93 -28.55 5.07
N GLU A 355 -4.79 -29.82 4.70
CA GLU A 355 -3.84 -30.76 5.28
C GLU A 355 -3.03 -31.45 4.19
N ILE A 356 -1.83 -31.90 4.55
CA ILE A 356 -1.01 -32.72 3.65
C ILE A 356 -1.62 -34.12 3.62
N THR A 357 -1.80 -34.64 2.41
CA THR A 357 -2.31 -35.99 2.14
C THR A 357 -1.25 -36.77 1.37
N GLY A 358 -0.96 -37.98 1.85
CA GLY A 358 -0.02 -38.90 1.19
C GLY A 358 1.47 -38.66 1.49
N GLY A 359 1.82 -37.94 2.56
CA GLY A 359 3.22 -37.72 2.95
C GLY A 359 3.40 -36.52 3.87
N ASP A 360 4.56 -35.88 3.78
CA ASP A 360 4.92 -34.67 4.52
C ASP A 360 5.25 -33.47 3.62
N GLY A 361 5.84 -32.42 4.19
CA GLY A 361 6.23 -31.23 3.45
C GLY A 361 7.30 -31.47 2.38
N GLU A 362 8.25 -32.38 2.63
CA GLU A 362 9.28 -32.73 1.64
C GLU A 362 8.65 -33.50 0.46
N ASP A 363 7.70 -34.39 0.75
CA ASP A 363 6.94 -35.09 -0.27
C ASP A 363 6.09 -34.14 -1.13
N VAL A 364 5.50 -33.09 -0.55
CA VAL A 364 4.79 -32.05 -1.31
C VAL A 364 5.78 -31.30 -2.22
N MET A 365 6.95 -30.94 -1.69
CA MET A 365 8.01 -30.26 -2.47
C MET A 365 8.52 -31.12 -3.63
N ALA A 366 8.56 -32.44 -3.44
CA ALA A 366 8.95 -33.41 -4.47
C ALA A 366 7.80 -33.87 -5.38
N GLY A 367 6.58 -33.36 -5.19
CA GLY A 367 5.40 -33.73 -5.99
C GLY A 367 4.83 -35.13 -5.69
N ARG A 368 5.22 -35.76 -4.59
CA ARG A 368 4.75 -37.08 -4.13
C ARG A 368 3.53 -37.01 -3.21
N ALA A 369 3.32 -35.87 -2.55
CA ALA A 369 2.15 -35.60 -1.70
C ALA A 369 1.41 -34.33 -2.16
N ARG A 370 0.20 -34.12 -1.64
CA ARG A 370 -0.65 -32.97 -1.98
C ARG A 370 -1.14 -32.26 -0.72
N VAL A 371 -1.36 -30.96 -0.82
CA VAL A 371 -2.07 -30.18 0.20
C VAL A 371 -3.53 -30.04 -0.25
N VAL A 372 -4.44 -30.66 0.51
CA VAL A 372 -5.85 -30.78 0.13
C VAL A 372 -6.72 -30.14 1.20
N THR A 373 -7.67 -29.32 0.78
CA THR A 373 -8.65 -28.72 1.69
C THR A 373 -9.66 -29.76 2.20
N ARG A 374 -10.36 -29.47 3.29
CA ARG A 374 -11.39 -30.37 3.84
C ARG A 374 -12.51 -30.70 2.83
N ASP A 375 -12.81 -29.79 1.90
CA ASP A 375 -13.77 -30.01 0.80
C ASP A 375 -13.17 -30.74 -0.42
N GLY A 376 -11.93 -31.22 -0.32
CA GLY A 376 -11.27 -32.07 -1.33
C GLY A 376 -10.56 -31.33 -2.46
N ARG A 377 -10.42 -30.00 -2.39
CA ARG A 377 -9.69 -29.23 -3.42
C ARG A 377 -8.18 -29.29 -3.19
N ASP A 378 -7.44 -29.54 -4.26
CA ASP A 378 -5.98 -29.48 -4.25
C ASP A 378 -5.51 -28.02 -4.27
N VAL A 379 -4.80 -27.61 -3.24
CA VAL A 379 -4.23 -26.27 -3.07
C VAL A 379 -2.69 -26.29 -2.99
N SER A 380 -2.07 -27.40 -3.41
CA SER A 380 -0.61 -27.60 -3.34
C SER A 380 0.18 -26.49 -4.01
N GLU A 381 -0.26 -26.02 -5.17
CA GLU A 381 0.43 -24.94 -5.91
C GLU A 381 0.55 -23.67 -5.08
N ALA A 382 -0.52 -23.28 -4.37
CA ALA A 382 -0.52 -22.09 -3.54
C ALA A 382 0.42 -22.24 -2.34
N PHE A 383 0.44 -23.40 -1.68
CA PHE A 383 1.36 -23.67 -0.58
C PHE A 383 2.82 -23.70 -1.04
N LEU A 384 3.12 -24.37 -2.16
CA LEU A 384 4.46 -24.40 -2.77
C LEU A 384 4.96 -23.01 -3.17
N LYS A 385 4.09 -22.22 -3.81
CA LYS A 385 4.37 -20.82 -4.15
C LYS A 385 4.60 -19.98 -2.89
N GLY A 386 3.79 -20.19 -1.86
CA GLY A 386 3.90 -19.55 -0.57
C GLY A 386 5.22 -19.82 0.13
N ALA A 387 5.60 -21.10 0.22
CA ALA A 387 6.85 -21.56 0.81
C ALA A 387 8.06 -20.97 0.08
N ARG A 388 8.10 -21.03 -1.26
CA ARG A 388 9.16 -20.39 -2.05
C ARG A 388 9.26 -18.89 -1.76
N ARG A 389 8.13 -18.19 -1.77
CA ARG A 389 8.09 -16.74 -1.51
C ARG A 389 8.45 -16.32 -0.08
N ALA A 390 8.35 -17.24 0.88
CA ALA A 390 8.69 -16.96 2.27
C ALA A 390 10.21 -17.00 2.52
N VAL A 391 10.93 -17.79 1.70
CA VAL A 391 12.37 -18.06 1.87
C VAL A 391 13.26 -17.40 0.82
N GLU A 392 12.65 -16.95 -0.28
CA GLU A 392 13.22 -15.97 -1.19
C GLU A 392 13.31 -14.61 -0.50
#